data_AF-A0A9P6XTW6-F1
#
_entry.id   AF-A0A9P6XTW6-F1
#
_cell.length_a   1.000
_cell.length_b   1.000
_cell.length_c   1.000
_cell.angle_alpha   90.00
_cell.angle_beta   90.00
_cell.angle_gamma   90.00
#
_symmetry.space_group_name_H-M   'P 1'
#
loop_
_entity.id
_entity.type
_entity.pdbx_description
1 polymer ?
#
loop_
_entity_poly.entity_id
_entity_poly.type
_entity_poly.pdbx_seq_one_letter_code
_entity_poly.pdbx_strand_id
1 'polypeptide(L)'
;MQFVLRYSIPVFVQPASGKLAARLQARLVRLDDGRDGVEVSNSGDSYAQIADLALGSAKRPRIVHPGLLGYVLPGQVMRWPLERTAIDRDNDQITAKLNGESEQTPLSPPPAG
;
A
#
# COMPACT_ATOMS: atom_id res chain seq x y z
N MET A 1 -23.60 27.99 12.04
CA MET A 1 -23.11 26.70 11.50
C MET A 1 -22.13 26.13 12.51
N GLN A 2 -22.25 24.85 12.85
CA GLN A 2 -21.45 24.20 13.90
C GLN A 2 -20.77 22.98 13.27
N PHE A 3 -19.44 22.92 13.37
CA PHE A 3 -18.63 21.80 12.87
C PHE A 3 -18.14 21.00 14.06
N VAL A 4 -18.28 19.67 13.99
CA VAL A 4 -17.66 18.75 14.95
C VAL A 4 -16.56 18.00 14.22
N LEU A 5 -15.38 17.97 14.83
CA LEU A 5 -14.20 17.36 14.26
C LEU A 5 -13.96 16.00 14.92
N ARG A 6 -13.91 14.95 14.12
CA ARG A 6 -13.59 13.59 14.56
C ARG A 6 -12.26 13.16 13.95
N TYR A 7 -11.31 12.85 14.82
CA TYR A 7 -10.03 12.26 14.43
C TYR A 7 -9.99 10.79 14.82
N SER A 8 -9.46 9.95 13.93
CA SER A 8 -9.23 8.52 14.15
C SER A 8 -7.74 8.25 13.96
N ILE A 9 -7.05 7.88 15.04
CA ILE A 9 -5.64 7.47 15.00
C ILE A 9 -5.58 5.97 15.30
N PRO A 10 -4.97 5.14 14.44
CA PRO A 10 -4.82 3.73 14.72
C PRO A 10 -3.80 3.51 15.84
N VAL A 11 -4.12 2.58 16.73
CA VAL A 11 -3.23 2.13 17.82
C VAL A 11 -2.93 0.66 17.60
N PHE A 12 -1.63 0.32 17.60
CA PHE A 12 -1.15 -1.04 17.43
C PHE A 12 -0.43 -1.49 18.70
N VAL A 13 -0.73 -2.70 19.18
CA VAL A 13 -0.05 -3.31 20.33
C VAL A 13 1.10 -4.15 19.81
N GLN A 14 2.29 -3.94 20.35
CA GLN A 14 3.47 -4.73 20.02
C GLN A 14 3.81 -5.70 21.17
N PRO A 15 4.30 -6.91 20.88
CA PRO A 15 4.74 -7.85 21.91
C PRO A 15 5.96 -7.29 22.66
N ALA A 16 6.10 -7.68 23.93
CA ALA A 16 7.22 -7.24 24.78
C ALA A 16 8.60 -7.72 24.29
N SER A 17 8.63 -8.78 23.46
CA SER A 17 9.84 -9.33 22.85
C SER A 17 9.54 -9.90 21.45
N GLY A 18 10.58 -9.96 20.61
CA GLY A 18 10.47 -10.37 19.20
C GLY A 18 10.36 -9.18 18.25
N LYS A 19 10.84 -9.36 17.01
CA LYS A 19 10.74 -8.35 15.95
C LYS A 19 9.57 -8.69 15.04
N LEU A 20 8.50 -7.92 15.12
CA LEU A 20 7.41 -8.00 14.14
C LEU A 20 7.86 -7.38 12.81
N ALA A 21 7.37 -7.94 11.71
CA ALA A 21 7.62 -7.47 10.36
C ALA A 21 6.39 -7.64 9.47
N ALA A 22 6.06 -6.61 8.72
CA ALA A 22 5.13 -6.74 7.60
C ALA A 22 5.81 -7.54 6.48
N ARG A 23 5.05 -8.36 5.78
CA ARG A 23 5.49 -9.09 4.58
C ARG A 23 4.51 -8.79 3.47
N LEU A 24 4.82 -7.76 2.69
CA LEU A 24 3.90 -7.23 1.70
C LEU A 24 4.11 -7.86 0.34
N GLN A 25 3.01 -8.17 -0.33
CA GLN A 25 2.98 -8.45 -1.75
C GLN A 25 1.96 -7.54 -2.42
N ALA A 26 2.26 -7.06 -3.62
CA ALA A 26 1.40 -6.15 -4.35
C ALA A 26 1.24 -6.57 -5.81
N ARG A 27 0.06 -6.34 -6.37
CA ARG A 27 -0.19 -6.51 -7.80
C ARG A 27 -1.22 -5.52 -8.30
N LEU A 28 -1.15 -5.23 -9.60
CA LEU A 28 -2.19 -4.52 -10.32
C LEU A 28 -3.37 -5.48 -10.55
N VAL A 29 -4.58 -4.99 -10.30
CA VAL A 29 -5.83 -5.74 -10.47
C VAL A 29 -6.84 -4.91 -11.25
N ARG A 30 -7.88 -5.58 -11.74
CA ARG A 30 -9.10 -4.93 -12.20
C ARG A 30 -10.13 -5.05 -11.07
N LEU A 31 -10.68 -3.93 -10.61
CA LEU A 31 -11.70 -3.89 -9.58
C LEU A 31 -13.08 -4.20 -10.16
N ASP A 32 -14.03 -4.53 -9.28
CA ASP A 32 -15.40 -4.90 -9.65
C ASP A 32 -16.15 -3.78 -10.40
N ASP A 33 -15.78 -2.52 -10.15
CA ASP A 33 -16.30 -1.35 -10.84
C ASP A 33 -15.63 -1.06 -12.20
N GLY A 34 -14.74 -1.95 -12.65
CA GLY A 34 -14.04 -1.86 -13.93
C GLY A 34 -12.82 -0.95 -13.93
N ARG A 35 -12.48 -0.28 -12.81
CA ARG A 35 -11.25 0.52 -12.70
C ARG A 35 -10.04 -0.34 -12.44
N ASP A 36 -8.88 0.14 -12.86
CA ASP A 36 -7.62 -0.43 -12.43
C ASP A 36 -7.40 -0.14 -10.93
N GLY A 37 -6.78 -1.08 -10.23
CA GLY A 37 -6.53 -0.97 -8.80
C GLY A 37 -5.19 -1.59 -8.42
N VAL A 38 -4.73 -1.28 -7.22
CA VAL A 38 -3.64 -1.98 -6.56
C VAL A 38 -4.23 -2.84 -5.45
N GLU A 39 -3.90 -4.12 -5.47
CA GLU A 39 -4.10 -5.05 -4.35
C GLU A 39 -2.79 -5.20 -3.60
N VAL A 40 -2.84 -5.05 -2.28
CA VAL A 40 -1.70 -5.32 -1.39
C VAL A 40 -2.14 -6.30 -0.31
N SER A 41 -1.42 -7.41 -0.19
CA SER A 41 -1.59 -8.39 0.88
C SER A 41 -0.45 -8.26 1.89
N ASN A 42 -0.73 -8.57 3.15
CA ASN A 42 0.27 -8.64 4.20
C ASN A 42 0.22 -10.00 4.90
N SER A 43 1.18 -10.86 4.58
CA SER A 43 1.36 -12.16 5.23
C SER A 43 2.29 -12.09 6.45
N GLY A 44 2.64 -10.87 6.88
CA GLY A 44 3.47 -10.61 8.05
C GLY A 44 2.67 -10.62 9.35
N ASP A 45 3.38 -10.32 10.43
CA ASP A 45 2.85 -10.25 11.80
C ASP A 45 2.82 -8.80 12.34
N SER A 46 3.26 -7.82 11.54
CA SER A 46 3.08 -6.38 11.80
C SER A 46 2.15 -5.73 10.78
N TYR A 47 1.58 -4.59 11.13
CA TYR A 47 0.88 -3.73 10.16
C TYR A 47 1.87 -3.05 9.20
N ALA A 48 1.36 -2.57 8.07
CA ALA A 48 2.05 -1.60 7.24
C ALA A 48 1.15 -0.41 6.96
N GLN A 49 1.67 0.80 7.18
CA GLN A 49 1.10 2.04 6.67
C GLN A 49 1.65 2.28 5.27
N ILE A 50 0.77 2.47 4.29
CA ILE A 50 1.12 2.71 2.88
C ILE A 50 0.87 4.18 2.57
N ALA A 51 1.88 4.87 2.07
CA ALA A 51 1.78 6.26 1.63
C ALA A 51 2.54 6.48 0.31
N ASP A 52 2.18 7.55 -0.41
CA ASP A 52 2.80 7.94 -1.67
C ASP A 52 2.92 6.75 -2.66
N LEU A 53 1.81 6.03 -2.90
CA LEU A 53 1.80 4.88 -3.80
C LEU A 53 2.20 5.33 -5.20
N ALA A 54 3.11 4.59 -5.82
CA ALA A 54 3.68 4.92 -7.11
C ALA A 54 3.78 3.71 -8.04
N LEU A 55 3.77 4.01 -9.33
CA LEU A 55 4.00 3.07 -10.43
C LEU A 55 5.20 3.54 -11.26
N GLY A 56 5.93 2.60 -11.84
CA GLY A 56 7.08 2.88 -12.70
C GLY A 56 8.30 2.10 -12.29
N SER A 57 9.49 2.57 -12.68
CA SER A 57 10.74 1.96 -12.21
C SER A 57 11.13 2.49 -10.83
N ALA A 58 11.85 1.70 -10.02
CA ALA A 58 12.41 2.17 -8.76
C ALA A 58 13.27 3.45 -8.88
N LYS A 59 13.86 3.73 -10.06
CA LYS A 59 14.65 4.95 -10.32
C LYS A 59 13.81 6.16 -10.69
N ARG A 60 12.59 5.95 -11.20
CA ARG A 60 11.67 7.00 -11.65
C ARG A 60 10.23 6.62 -11.29
N PRO A 61 9.89 6.58 -9.98
CA PRO A 61 8.54 6.29 -9.54
C PRO A 61 7.63 7.49 -9.88
N ARG A 62 6.46 7.19 -10.46
CA ARG A 62 5.38 8.16 -10.69
C ARG A 62 4.37 7.99 -9.55
N ILE A 63 4.28 8.97 -8.65
CA ILE A 63 3.27 8.95 -7.58
C ILE A 63 1.88 8.99 -8.20
N VAL A 64 1.08 7.94 -7.96
CA VAL A 64 -0.30 7.81 -8.43
C VAL A 64 -1.31 8.06 -7.31
N HIS A 65 -0.88 7.94 -6.05
CA HIS A 65 -1.68 8.34 -4.90
C HIS A 65 -0.81 9.06 -3.86
N PRO A 66 -0.83 10.40 -3.82
CA PRO A 66 -0.05 11.17 -2.85
C PRO A 66 -0.63 11.04 -1.43
N GLY A 67 0.24 11.12 -0.43
CA GLY A 67 -0.12 11.07 0.99
C GLY A 67 -0.47 9.67 1.48
N LEU A 68 -1.12 9.61 2.64
CA LEU A 68 -1.56 8.36 3.26
C LEU A 68 -2.61 7.67 2.39
N LEU A 69 -2.32 6.46 1.91
CA LEU A 69 -3.28 5.61 1.21
C LEU A 69 -4.11 4.78 2.20
N GLY A 70 -3.45 4.16 3.18
CA GLY A 70 -4.14 3.34 4.17
C GLY A 70 -3.21 2.39 4.92
N TYR A 71 -3.81 1.37 5.53
CA TYR A 71 -3.10 0.37 6.32
C TYR A 71 -3.40 -1.04 5.81
N VAL A 72 -2.39 -1.90 5.74
CA VAL A 72 -2.55 -3.34 5.51
C VAL A 72 -2.20 -4.08 6.79
N LEU A 73 -3.23 -4.60 7.46
CA LEU A 73 -3.07 -5.32 8.73
C LEU A 73 -2.54 -6.74 8.50
N PRO A 74 -1.96 -7.39 9.54
CA PRO A 74 -1.57 -8.79 9.47
C PRO A 74 -2.67 -9.71 8.94
N GLY A 75 -2.35 -10.55 7.96
CA GLY A 75 -3.28 -11.50 7.35
C GLY A 75 -4.35 -10.87 6.46
N GLN A 76 -4.31 -9.56 6.20
CA GLN A 76 -5.32 -8.86 5.41
C GLN A 76 -4.86 -8.60 3.97
N VAL A 77 -5.85 -8.39 3.11
CA VAL A 77 -5.69 -7.92 1.73
C VAL A 77 -6.50 -6.66 1.56
N MET A 78 -5.87 -5.60 1.08
CA MET A 78 -6.51 -4.32 0.79
C MET A 78 -6.45 -4.03 -0.70
N ARG A 79 -7.48 -3.34 -1.22
CA ARG A 79 -7.58 -2.92 -2.61
C ARG A 79 -7.95 -1.46 -2.68
N TRP A 80 -7.24 -0.71 -3.51
CA TRP A 80 -7.55 0.70 -3.77
C TRP A 80 -7.67 0.94 -5.27
N PRO A 81 -8.65 1.75 -5.71
CA PRO A 81 -8.72 2.19 -7.10
C PRO A 81 -7.53 3.08 -7.42
N LEU A 82 -7.02 2.94 -8.63
CA LEU A 82 -6.09 3.89 -9.21
C LEU A 82 -6.89 4.92 -10.00
N GLU A 83 -6.54 6.20 -9.82
CA GLU A 83 -7.04 7.25 -10.69
C GLU A 83 -6.62 6.98 -12.14
N ARG A 84 -7.35 7.55 -13.11
CA ARG A 84 -7.11 7.37 -14.56
C ARG A 84 -5.69 7.79 -14.96
N THR A 85 -4.75 6.87 -14.77
CA THR A 85 -3.32 7.00 -15.05
C THR A 85 -2.96 5.94 -16.08
N ALA A 86 -2.02 6.27 -16.97
CA ALA A 86 -1.44 5.25 -17.84
C ALA A 86 -0.70 4.22 -16.97
N ILE A 87 -1.02 2.94 -17.15
CA ILE A 87 -0.41 1.83 -16.43
C ILE A 87 0.26 0.93 -17.46
N ASP A 88 1.56 0.73 -17.30
CA ASP A 88 2.29 -0.27 -18.07
C ASP A 88 2.37 -1.54 -17.21
N ARG A 89 1.43 -2.47 -17.40
CA ARG A 89 1.31 -3.66 -16.54
C ARG A 89 2.53 -4.58 -16.59
N ASP A 90 3.28 -4.54 -17.67
CA ASP A 90 4.42 -5.42 -17.89
C ASP A 90 5.71 -4.84 -17.29
N ASN A 91 5.79 -3.51 -17.13
CA ASN A 91 7.01 -2.82 -16.72
C ASN A 91 6.88 -1.98 -15.44
N ASP A 92 5.68 -1.56 -15.04
CA ASP A 92 5.49 -0.74 -13.85
C ASP A 92 5.67 -1.61 -12.59
N GLN A 93 6.70 -1.29 -11.81
CA GLN A 93 6.84 -1.77 -10.44
C GLN A 93 5.94 -0.94 -9.51
N ILE A 94 5.34 -1.61 -8.53
CA ILE A 94 4.60 -0.94 -7.46
C ILE A 94 5.58 -0.58 -6.35
N THR A 95 5.66 0.71 -6.00
CA THR A 95 6.44 1.19 -4.86
C THR A 95 5.55 2.01 -3.94
N ALA A 96 5.92 2.09 -2.66
CA ALA A 96 5.27 2.98 -1.71
C ALA A 96 6.25 3.40 -0.61
N LYS A 97 5.97 4.50 0.08
CA LYS A 97 6.57 4.77 1.39
C LYS A 97 5.86 3.93 2.44
N LEU A 98 6.64 3.25 3.27
CA LEU A 98 6.13 2.39 4.32
C LEU A 98 6.35 3.01 5.68
N ASN A 99 5.35 2.97 6.56
CA ASN A 99 5.49 3.32 7.98
C ASN A 99 6.15 4.69 8.26
N GLY A 100 5.93 5.67 7.39
CA GLY A 100 6.49 7.03 7.52
C GLY A 100 7.93 7.19 7.03
N GLU A 101 8.50 6.17 6.38
CA GLU A 101 9.82 6.25 5.75
C GLU A 101 9.82 7.29 4.61
N SER A 102 10.97 7.93 4.40
CA SER A 102 11.14 8.97 3.38
C SER A 102 11.35 8.41 1.97
N GLU A 103 11.80 7.16 1.85
CA GLU A 103 12.14 6.53 0.58
C GLU A 103 11.04 5.63 0.06
N GLN A 104 10.96 5.49 -1.27
CA GLN A 104 10.06 4.56 -1.92
C GLN A 104 10.61 3.13 -1.80
N THR A 105 9.84 2.24 -1.18
CA THR A 105 10.15 0.82 -1.08
C THR A 105 9.42 0.06 -2.19
N PRO A 106 10.11 -0.76 -2.99
CA PRO A 106 9.46 -1.69 -3.90
C PRO A 106 8.65 -2.75 -3.17
N LEU A 107 7.42 -2.99 -3.64
CA LEU A 107 6.57 -4.07 -3.16
C LEU A 107 6.73 -5.29 -4.08
N SER A 108 7.00 -6.45 -3.49
CA SER A 108 7.20 -7.69 -4.25
C SER A 108 5.88 -8.14 -4.90
N PRO A 109 5.91 -8.69 -6.13
CA PRO A 109 4.75 -9.35 -6.69
C PRO A 109 4.39 -10.62 -5.90
N PRO A 110 3.12 -11.06 -5.88
CA PRO A 110 2.78 -12.37 -5.36
C PRO A 110 3.47 -13.48 -6.17
N PRO A 111 3.79 -14.62 -5.55
CA PRO A 111 4.41 -15.76 -6.25
C PRO A 111 3.50 -16.24 -7.39
N ALA A 112 4.11 -16.67 -8.49
CA ALA A 112 3.40 -17.37 -9.56
C ALA A 112 2.86 -18.70 -9.01
N GLY A 113 1.55 -18.88 -9.10
CA GLY A 113 0.86 -20.12 -8.71
C GLY A 113 0.97 -21.21 -9.75
#